data_AF-A0A0G1BII8-F1
#
_entry.id   AF-A0A0G1BII8-F1
#
_cell.length_a   1.000
_cell.length_b   1.000
_cell.length_c   1.000
_cell.angle_alpha   90.00
_cell.angle_beta   90.00
_cell.angle_gamma   90.00
#
_symmetry.space_group_name_H-M   'P 1'
#
loop_
_entity.id
_entity.type
_entity.pdbx_description
1 polymer ?
#
loop_
_entity_poly.entity_id
_entity_poly.type
_entity_poly.pdbx_seq_one_letter_code
_entity_poly.pdbx_strand_id
1 'polypeptide(L)'
;MNELVRAYFSDYYIRWILVLSLALNIGLFAFFLFFVKQSSIPIVLHYNVDWGVDYFGEVKNIFILPVIGLIIFLFNGVLSLRFWLRHGELSYYLASVTLTVEFFLWLSGIALYIINS
;
A
#
# COMPACT_ATOMS: atom_id res chain seq x y z
N MET A 1 24.22 8.28 -13.44
CA MET A 1 23.41 8.10 -12.22
C MET A 1 24.09 8.86 -11.09
N ASN A 2 23.40 9.79 -10.42
CA ASN A 2 24.00 10.60 -9.36
C ASN A 2 24.58 9.69 -8.26
N GLU A 3 25.75 10.02 -7.72
CA GLU A 3 26.37 9.26 -6.61
C GLU A 3 25.40 9.09 -5.43
N LEU A 4 24.52 10.07 -5.22
CA LEU A 4 23.53 10.07 -4.15
C LEU A 4 22.51 8.95 -4.29
N VAL A 5 22.03 8.74 -5.52
CA VAL A 5 21.07 7.68 -5.85
C VAL A 5 21.75 6.32 -5.67
N ARG A 6 23.00 6.20 -6.10
CA ARG A 6 23.77 4.97 -5.93
C ARG A 6 24.00 4.64 -4.46
N ALA A 7 24.35 5.63 -3.65
CA ALA A 7 24.54 5.46 -2.21
C ALA A 7 23.24 5.05 -1.51
N TYR A 8 22.12 5.71 -1.84
CA TYR A 8 20.80 5.39 -1.29
C TYR A 8 20.35 3.96 -1.59
N PHE A 9 20.43 3.52 -2.85
CA PHE A 9 20.05 2.16 -3.23
C PHE A 9 21.07 1.09 -2.87
N SER A 10 22.30 1.48 -2.50
CA SER A 10 23.31 0.56 -1.97
C SER A 10 23.08 0.24 -0.50
N ASP A 11 22.32 1.06 0.23
CA ASP A 11 22.00 0.79 1.62
C ASP A 11 21.13 -0.46 1.75
N TYR A 12 21.53 -1.36 2.65
CA TYR A 12 20.88 -2.65 2.84
C TYR A 12 19.44 -2.49 3.32
N TYR A 13 19.20 -1.65 4.34
CA TYR A 13 17.91 -1.52 4.99
C TYR A 13 16.91 -0.80 4.10
N ILE A 14 17.29 0.34 3.52
CA ILE A 14 16.43 1.08 2.58
C ILE A 14 16.01 0.18 1.42
N ARG A 15 16.96 -0.55 0.82
CA ARG A 15 16.66 -1.42 -0.31
C ARG A 15 15.64 -2.49 0.06
N TRP A 16 15.81 -3.18 1.20
CA TRP A 16 14.87 -4.20 1.62
C TRP A 16 13.50 -3.64 1.99
N ILE A 17 13.45 -2.48 2.64
CA ILE A 17 12.19 -1.81 2.97
C ILE A 17 11.43 -1.48 1.67
N LEU A 18 12.09 -0.85 0.69
CA LEU A 18 11.45 -0.49 -0.58
C LEU A 18 11.01 -1.72 -1.39
N VAL A 19 11.85 -2.76 -1.46
CA VAL A 19 11.50 -4.01 -2.15
C VAL A 19 10.30 -4.67 -1.48
N LEU A 20 10.27 -4.73 -0.14
CA LEU A 20 9.17 -5.33 0.59
C LEU A 20 7.87 -4.52 0.46
N SER A 21 7.93 -3.19 0.57
CA SER A 21 6.77 -2.31 0.34
C SER A 21 6.20 -2.50 -1.05
N LEU A 22 7.04 -2.53 -2.09
CA LEU A 22 6.60 -2.73 -3.46
C LEU A 22 6.02 -4.14 -3.67
N ALA A 23 6.65 -5.17 -3.09
CA ALA A 23 6.14 -6.54 -3.15
C ALA A 23 4.78 -6.69 -2.46
N LEU A 24 4.59 -6.03 -1.31
CA LEU A 24 3.29 -5.98 -0.63
C LEU A 24 2.25 -5.27 -1.50
N ASN A 25 2.58 -4.14 -2.12
CA ASN A 25 1.65 -3.40 -2.96
C ASN A 25 1.21 -4.22 -4.18
N ILE A 26 2.17 -4.83 -4.90
CA ILE A 26 1.91 -5.71 -6.03
C ILE A 26 1.10 -6.94 -5.59
N GLY A 27 1.46 -7.52 -4.43
CA GLY A 27 0.75 -8.64 -3.84
C GLY A 27 -0.71 -8.30 -3.52
N LEU A 28 -0.99 -7.08 -3.03
CA LEU A 28 -2.35 -6.62 -2.75
C LEU A 28 -3.15 -6.46 -4.05
N PHE A 29 -2.52 -5.93 -5.10
CA PHE A 29 -3.13 -5.83 -6.43
C PHE A 29 -3.47 -7.22 -6.99
N ALA A 30 -2.53 -8.16 -6.92
CA ALA A 30 -2.74 -9.55 -7.33
C ALA A 30 -3.82 -10.24 -6.48
N PHE A 31 -3.82 -10.00 -5.17
CA PHE A 31 -4.83 -10.54 -4.26
C PHE A 31 -6.24 -10.16 -4.69
N PHE A 32 -6.49 -8.88 -5.00
CA PHE A 32 -7.81 -8.46 -5.49
C PHE A 32 -8.13 -9.01 -6.88
N LEU A 33 -7.15 -9.13 -7.78
CA LEU A 33 -7.38 -9.72 -9.11
C LEU A 33 -7.81 -11.19 -9.05
N PHE A 34 -7.23 -11.98 -8.14
CA PHE A 34 -7.45 -13.42 -8.11
C PHE A 34 -8.56 -13.85 -7.15
N PHE A 35 -8.73 -13.16 -6.02
CA PHE A 35 -9.64 -13.61 -4.95
C PHE A 35 -10.97 -12.86 -4.91
N VAL A 36 -11.03 -11.60 -5.35
CA VAL A 36 -12.26 -10.81 -5.32
C VAL A 36 -13.03 -10.99 -6.63
N LYS A 37 -14.12 -11.75 -6.59
CA LYS A 37 -14.98 -11.96 -7.76
C LYS A 37 -15.63 -10.64 -8.19
N GLN A 38 -15.51 -10.30 -9.47
CA GLN A 38 -16.25 -9.20 -10.07
C GLN A 38 -17.74 -9.57 -10.17
N SER A 39 -18.47 -9.31 -9.09
CA SER A 39 -19.92 -9.42 -9.00
C SER A 39 -20.58 -8.11 -9.44
N SER A 40 -21.82 -8.18 -9.93
CA SER A 40 -22.67 -7.00 -10.15
C SER A 40 -23.20 -6.38 -8.85
N ILE A 41 -22.97 -7.05 -7.72
CA ILE A 41 -23.37 -6.56 -6.40
C ILE A 41 -22.26 -5.66 -5.86
N PRO A 42 -22.58 -4.44 -5.39
CA PRO A 42 -21.59 -3.54 -4.81
C PRO A 42 -20.93 -4.11 -3.56
N ILE A 43 -19.65 -3.77 -3.35
CA ILE A 43 -18.86 -4.24 -2.20
C ILE A 43 -19.46 -3.65 -0.92
N VAL A 44 -19.72 -4.51 0.06
CA VAL A 44 -20.08 -4.13 1.42
C VAL A 44 -18.82 -3.70 2.15
N LEU A 45 -18.78 -2.44 2.59
CA LEU A 45 -17.71 -1.91 3.43
C LEU A 45 -17.95 -2.27 4.90
N HIS A 46 -19.18 -2.06 5.36
CA HIS A 46 -19.55 -2.25 6.76
C HIS A 46 -21.01 -2.67 6.88
N TYR A 47 -21.31 -3.48 7.89
CA TYR A 47 -22.68 -3.83 8.25
C TYR A 47 -23.00 -3.25 9.62
N ASN A 48 -24.05 -2.44 9.70
CA ASN A 48 -24.60 -1.95 10.95
C ASN A 48 -26.01 -2.52 11.15
N VAL A 49 -26.33 -3.00 12.34
CA VAL A 49 -27.67 -3.50 12.68
C VAL A 49 -28.72 -2.39 12.59
N ASP A 50 -28.35 -1.15 12.89
CA ASP A 50 -29.29 -0.01 12.91
C ASP A 50 -29.47 0.67 11.54
N TRP A 51 -28.45 0.61 10.67
CA TRP A 51 -28.42 1.33 9.37
C TRP A 51 -28.29 0.43 8.14
N GLY A 52 -28.14 -0.88 8.33
CA GLY A 52 -27.98 -1.84 7.24
C GLY A 52 -26.56 -1.85 6.66
N VAL A 53 -26.49 -2.08 5.35
CA VAL A 53 -25.25 -2.35 4.62
C VAL A 53 -24.70 -1.05 4.02
N ASP A 54 -23.49 -0.63 4.42
CA ASP A 54 -22.76 0.46 3.76
C ASP A 54 -21.99 -0.10 2.56
N TYR A 55 -22.27 0.43 1.38
CA TYR A 55 -21.64 0.00 0.13
C TYR A 55 -20.49 0.92 -0.28
N PHE A 56 -19.36 0.34 -0.70
CA PHE A 56 -18.19 1.05 -1.25
C PHE A 56 -18.31 1.33 -2.77
N GLY A 57 -19.44 0.95 -3.38
CA GLY A 57 -19.71 1.06 -4.82
C GLY A 57 -19.29 -0.17 -5.63
N GLU A 58 -18.92 0.03 -6.90
CA GLU A 58 -18.53 -1.06 -7.81
C GLU A 58 -17.31 -1.83 -7.29
N VAL A 59 -17.25 -3.13 -7.60
CA VAL A 59 -16.14 -4.02 -7.19
C VAL A 59 -14.77 -3.49 -7.64
N LYS A 60 -14.72 -2.77 -8.76
CA LYS A 60 -13.49 -2.15 -9.29
C LYS A 60 -12.91 -1.08 -8.36
N ASN A 61 -13.71 -0.48 -7.48
CA ASN A 61 -13.24 0.53 -6.54
C ASN A 61 -12.29 -0.05 -5.49
N ILE A 62 -12.25 -1.37 -5.29
CA ILE A 62 -11.32 -1.99 -4.34
C ILE A 62 -9.85 -1.79 -4.74
N PHE A 63 -9.57 -1.59 -6.04
CA PHE A 63 -8.24 -1.29 -6.55
C PHE A 63 -7.73 0.09 -6.12
N ILE A 64 -8.57 0.93 -5.51
CA ILE A 64 -8.11 2.20 -4.95
C ILE A 64 -7.13 1.99 -3.80
N LEU A 65 -7.24 0.91 -3.02
CA LEU A 65 -6.31 0.61 -1.92
C LEU A 65 -4.87 0.42 -2.42
N PRO A 66 -4.57 -0.50 -3.35
CA PRO A 66 -3.20 -0.65 -3.86
C PRO A 66 -2.73 0.61 -4.62
N VAL A 67 -3.61 1.34 -5.30
CA VAL A 67 -3.24 2.62 -5.94
C VAL A 67 -2.81 3.66 -4.91
N ILE A 68 -3.53 3.80 -3.79
CA ILE A 68 -3.13 4.68 -2.68
C ILE A 68 -1.78 4.24 -2.10
N GLY A 69 -1.58 2.95 -1.89
CA GLY A 69 -0.29 2.40 -1.44
C GLY A 69 0.85 2.78 -2.38
N LEU A 70 0.64 2.64 -3.70
CA LEU A 70 1.64 3.00 -4.70
C LEU A 70 1.95 4.50 -4.71
N ILE A 71 0.94 5.36 -4.55
CA ILE A 71 1.13 6.81 -4.43
C ILE A 71 1.98 7.14 -3.20
N ILE A 72 1.65 6.54 -2.05
CA ILE A 72 2.39 6.74 -0.79
C ILE A 72 3.83 6.24 -0.95
N PHE A 73 4.03 5.08 -1.56
CA PHE A 73 5.35 4.52 -1.87
C PHE A 73 6.19 5.46 -2.72
N LEU A 74 5.65 5.97 -3.83
CA LEU A 74 6.37 6.89 -4.70
C LEU A 74 6.67 8.21 -4.00
N PHE A 75 5.69 8.78 -3.30
CA PHE A 75 5.84 10.05 -2.61
C PHE A 75 6.89 9.98 -1.50
N ASN A 76 6.75 9.02 -0.58
CA ASN A 76 7.69 8.83 0.52
C ASN A 76 9.06 8.35 0.02
N GLY A 77 9.12 7.52 -1.02
CA GLY A 77 10.38 7.10 -1.63
C GLY A 77 11.17 8.27 -2.22
N VAL A 78 10.49 9.18 -2.94
CA VAL A 78 11.12 10.40 -3.47
C VAL A 78 11.58 11.32 -2.34
N LEU A 79 10.78 11.52 -1.29
CA LEU A 79 11.18 12.32 -0.13
C LEU A 79 12.35 11.68 0.62
N SER A 80 12.29 10.37 0.86
CA SER A 80 13.35 9.58 1.50
C SER A 80 14.68 9.76 0.77
N LEU A 81 14.68 9.58 -0.56
CA LEU A 81 15.86 9.82 -1.41
C LEU A 81 16.37 11.28 -1.31
N ARG A 82 15.48 12.26 -1.29
CA ARG A 82 15.85 13.68 -1.20
C ARG A 82 16.48 14.04 0.15
N PHE A 83 16.08 13.39 1.23
CA PHE A 83 16.61 13.65 2.58
C PHE A 83 17.82 12.81 2.96
N TRP A 84 18.18 11.78 2.19
CA TRP A 84 19.27 10.83 2.48
C TRP A 84 20.57 11.47 2.98
N LEU A 85 21.10 12.47 2.27
CA LEU A 85 22.38 13.09 2.64
C LEU A 85 22.32 14.06 3.81
N ARG A 86 21.18 14.72 3.99
CA ARG A 86 21.03 15.77 5.01
C ARG A 86 20.59 15.17 6.34
N HIS A 87 19.73 14.16 6.29
CA HIS A 87 19.08 13.54 7.44
C HIS A 87 18.81 12.07 7.16
N GLY A 88 19.83 11.22 7.35
CA GLY A 88 19.71 9.77 7.16
C GLY A 88 18.55 9.17 7.95
N GLU A 89 18.36 9.59 9.20
CA GLU A 89 17.27 9.14 10.08
C GLU A 89 15.87 9.41 9.48
N LEU A 90 15.65 10.62 8.93
CA LEU A 90 14.38 10.96 8.27
C LEU A 90 14.13 10.09 7.03
N SER A 91 15.20 9.75 6.29
CA SER A 91 15.10 8.87 5.14
C SER A 91 14.63 7.46 5.54
N TYR A 92 15.19 6.89 6.61
CA TYR A 92 14.75 5.60 7.15
C TYR A 92 13.35 5.65 7.71
N TYR A 93 12.98 6.74 8.38
CA TYR A 93 11.63 6.95 8.90
C TYR A 93 10.59 6.95 7.78
N LEU A 94 10.82 7.73 6.72
CA LEU A 94 9.90 7.80 5.57
C LEU A 94 9.76 6.45 4.84
N ALA A 95 10.85 5.72 4.66
CA ALA A 95 10.81 4.38 4.08
C ALA A 95 10.03 3.42 4.99
N SER A 96 10.28 3.45 6.30
CA SER A 96 9.58 2.60 7.28
C SER A 96 8.08 2.90 7.35
N VAL A 97 7.69 4.18 7.34
CA VAL A 97 6.28 4.61 7.30
C VAL A 97 5.57 4.02 6.08
N THR A 98 6.24 4.01 4.93
CA THR A 98 5.70 3.40 3.71
C THR A 98 5.40 1.92 3.90
N LEU A 99 6.35 1.17 4.47
CA LEU A 99 6.16 -0.24 4.76
C LEU A 99 5.03 -0.48 5.77
N THR A 100 4.95 0.33 6.82
CA THR A 100 3.86 0.27 7.81
C THR A 100 2.50 0.51 7.16
N VAL A 101 2.38 1.50 6.26
CA VAL A 101 1.13 1.76 5.53
C VAL A 101 0.74 0.56 4.67
N GLU A 102 1.68 -0.06 3.95
CA GLU A 102 1.39 -1.25 3.13
C GLU A 102 0.83 -2.40 3.99
N PHE A 103 1.33 -2.61 5.21
CA PHE A 103 0.75 -3.59 6.14
C PHE A 103 -0.69 -3.25 6.53
N PHE A 104 -1.00 -1.98 6.81
CA PHE A 104 -2.38 -1.57 7.10
C PHE A 104 -3.30 -1.73 5.89
N LEU A 105 -2.82 -1.45 4.68
CA LEU A 105 -3.60 -1.66 3.45
C LEU A 105 -3.91 -3.15 3.23
N TRP A 106 -2.97 -4.04 3.54
CA TRP A 106 -3.24 -5.49 3.55
C TRP A 106 -4.29 -5.89 4.57
N LEU A 107 -4.21 -5.36 5.79
CA LEU A 107 -5.22 -5.63 6.82
C LEU A 107 -6.62 -5.19 6.35
N SER A 108 -6.72 -3.99 5.77
CA SER A 108 -7.96 -3.50 5.16
C SER A 108 -8.43 -4.37 3.99
N GLY A 109 -7.52 -4.80 3.11
CA GLY A 109 -7.87 -5.65 1.97
C GLY A 109 -8.38 -7.03 2.37
N ILE A 110 -7.77 -7.65 3.39
CA ILE A 110 -8.23 -8.92 3.96
C ILE A 110 -9.59 -8.76 4.61
N ALA A 111 -9.80 -7.69 5.39
CA ALA A 111 -11.08 -7.42 6.02
C ALA A 111 -12.20 -7.26 4.97
N LEU A 112 -11.93 -6.51 3.88
CA LEU A 112 -12.88 -6.36 2.77
C LEU A 112 -13.19 -7.68 2.09
N TYR A 113 -12.18 -8.52 1.87
CA TYR A 113 -12.38 -9.85 1.30
C TYR A 113 -13.30 -10.70 2.20
N ILE A 114 -13.02 -10.77 3.50
CA ILE A 114 -13.80 -11.59 4.46
C ILE A 114 -15.27 -11.14 4.53
N ILE A 115 -15.53 -9.83 4.46
CA ILE A 115 -16.90 -9.29 4.51
C ILE A 115 -17.69 -9.62 3.23
N ASN A 116 -17.00 -9.78 2.10
CA ASN A 116 -17.61 -9.93 0.77
C ASN A 116 -17.47 -11.34 0.17
N SER A 117 -16.87 -12.27 0.91
CA SER A 117 -16.75 -13.70 0.56
C SER A 117 -17.91 -14.51 1.09
#